data_AF-A0A183NKN4-F1
#
_entry.id   AF-A0A183NKN4-F1
#
_cell.length_a   1.000
_cell.length_b   1.000
_cell.length_c   1.000
_cell.angle_alpha   90.00
_cell.angle_beta   90.00
_cell.angle_gamma   90.00
#
_symmetry.space_group_name_H-M   'P 1'
#
loop_
_entity.id
_entity.type
_entity.pdbx_description
1 polymer ?
#
loop_
_entity_poly.entity_id
_entity_poly.type
_entity_poly.pdbx_seq_one_letter_code
_entity_poly.pdbx_strand_id
1 'polypeptide(L)' 'MKIYNVVLRGIDCVEFDPSNISRTATTLIKRLCAQNPAERLGYGRGGIIDIKQNK' A
#
# COMPACT_ATOMS: atom_id res chain seq x y z
N MET A 1 8.59 -16.20 -13.00
CA MET A 1 9.14 -14.85 -13.34
C MET A 1 8.09 -13.77 -13.56
N LYS A 2 6.94 -14.01 -14.21
CA LYS A 2 5.91 -12.97 -14.48
C LYS A 2 5.42 -12.21 -13.24
N ILE A 3 5.22 -12.90 -12.11
CA ILE A 3 4.74 -12.28 -10.87
C ILE A 3 5.73 -11.29 -10.27
N TYR A 4 7.04 -11.60 -10.30
CA TYR A 4 8.07 -10.69 -9.79
C TYR A 4 8.14 -9.41 -10.62
N ASN A 5 8.00 -9.50 -11.94
CA ASN A 5 7.92 -8.32 -12.80
C ASN A 5 6.70 -7.44 -12.49
N VAL A 6 5.57 -8.04 -12.07
CA VAL A 6 4.40 -7.27 -11.61
C VAL A 6 4.71 -6.56 -10.29
N VAL A 7 5.30 -7.25 -9.31
CA VAL A 7 5.69 -6.65 -8.02
C VAL A 7 6.68 -5.50 -8.20
N LEU A 8 7.68 -5.67 -9.07
CA LEU A 8 8.69 -4.66 -9.36
C LEU A 8 8.13 -3.40 -10.04
N ARG A 9 7.00 -3.48 -10.75
CA ARG A 9 6.33 -2.29 -11.32
C ARG A 9 5.68 -1.40 -10.25
N GLY A 10 5.35 -1.95 -9.08
CA GLY A 10 4.80 -1.20 -7.96
C GLY A 10 3.27 -1.19 -7.90
N ILE A 11 2.76 -0.86 -6.72
CA ILE A 11 1.33 -0.94 -6.40
C ILE A 11 0.48 0.09 -7.14
N ASP A 12 1.08 1.20 -7.60
CA ASP A 12 0.35 2.24 -8.32
C ASP A 12 -0.12 1.79 -9.71
N CYS A 13 0.51 0.76 -10.28
CA CYS A 13 0.05 0.13 -11.52
C CYS A 13 -1.11 -0.86 -11.31
N VAL A 14 -1.55 -1.10 -10.07
CA VAL A 14 -2.68 -1.99 -9.76
C VAL A 14 -3.95 -1.17 -9.68
N GLU A 15 -4.92 -1.50 -10.54
CA GLU A 15 -6.26 -0.96 -10.48
C GLU A 15 -7.12 -1.78 -9.51
N PHE A 16 -7.75 -1.08 -8.57
CA PHE A 16 -8.67 -1.69 -7.61
C PHE A 16 -10.10 -1.41 -8.05
N ASP A 17 -10.91 -2.45 -8.13
CA ASP A 17 -12.33 -2.33 -8.45
C ASP A 17 -13.07 -1.59 -7.31
N PRO A 18 -13.69 -0.43 -7.58
CA PRO A 18 -14.34 0.39 -6.56
C PRO A 18 -15.60 -0.28 -5.96
N SER A 19 -16.17 -1.30 -6.62
CA SER A 19 -17.31 -2.05 -6.10
C SER A 19 -16.91 -3.02 -4.97
N ASN A 20 -15.66 -3.47 -4.97
CA ASN A 20 -15.13 -4.46 -4.04
C ASN A 20 -14.23 -3.85 -2.97
N ILE A 21 -13.53 -2.75 -3.29
CA ILE A 21 -12.53 -2.14 -2.40
C ILE A 21 -12.80 -0.64 -2.30
N SER A 22 -13.08 -0.18 -1.08
CA SER A 22 -13.34 1.22 -0.82
C SER A 22 -12.11 2.10 -1.10
N ARG A 23 -12.33 3.39 -1.39
CA ARG A 23 -11.25 4.36 -1.61
C ARG A 23 -10.28 4.44 -0.43
N THR A 24 -10.80 4.36 0.79
CA THR A 24 -10.00 4.28 2.02
C THR A 24 -9.11 3.05 2.04
N ALA A 25 -9.68 1.86 1.77
CA ALA A 25 -8.92 0.62 1.75
C ALA A 25 -7.84 0.64 0.67
N THR A 26 -8.15 1.13 -0.54
CA THR A 26 -7.17 1.34 -1.61
C THR A 26 -6.02 2.25 -1.16
N THR A 27 -6.34 3.35 -0.47
CA THR A 27 -5.33 4.29 0.03
C THR A 27 -4.43 3.63 1.08
N LEU A 28 -5.00 2.86 2.01
CA LEU A 28 -4.23 2.09 3.00
C LEU A 28 -3.32 1.05 2.33
N ILE A 29 -3.86 0.24 1.40
CA ILE A 29 -3.10 -0.79 0.67
C ILE A 29 -1.91 -0.15 -0.06
N LYS A 30 -2.13 0.94 -0.80
CA LYS A 30 -1.06 1.64 -1.52
C LYS A 30 0.03 2.15 -0.59
N ARG A 31 -0.32 2.74 0.56
CA ARG A 31 0.65 3.23 1.55
C ARG A 31 1.43 2.10 2.25
N LEU A 32 0.81 0.96 2.48
CA LEU A 32 1.49 -0.23 3.02
C LEU A 32 2.45 -0.84 2.00
N CYS A 33 2.06 -0.84 0.72
CA CYS A 33 2.80 -1.42 -0.38
C CYS A 33 3.68 -0.42 -1.15
N ALA A 34 4.06 0.70 -0.52
CA ALA A 34 4.99 1.66 -1.12
C ALA A 34 6.28 0.95 -1.57
N GLN A 35 6.75 1.30 -2.76
CA GLN A 35 7.91 0.68 -3.41
C GLN A 35 9.18 0.86 -2.56
N ASN A 36 9.41 2.09 -2.09
CA ASN A 36 10.48 2.39 -1.15
C ASN A 36 10.09 1.91 0.27
N PRO A 37 10.85 0.99 0.89
CA PRO A 37 10.55 0.50 2.23
C PRO A 37 10.48 1.59 3.29
N ALA A 38 11.27 2.66 3.16
CA ALA A 38 11.29 3.77 4.11
C ALA A 38 10.03 4.67 4.06
N GLU A 39 9.24 4.57 2.99
CA GLU A 39 7.98 5.31 2.81
C GLU A 39 6.75 4.49 3.22
N ARG A 40 6.92 3.21 3.55
CA ARG A 40 5.80 2.35 3.94
C ARG A 40 5.19 2.84 5.23
N LEU A 41 3.86 2.88 5.26
CA LEU A 41 3.13 3.15 6.50
C LEU A 41 3.51 2.09 7.55
N GLY A 42 3.88 2.54 8.74
CA GLY A 42 4.40 1.68 9.80
C GLY A 42 5.92 1.65 9.91
N TYR A 43 6.65 2.29 8.98
CA TYR A 43 8.07 2.58 9.13
C TYR A 43 8.29 3.89 9.90
N GLY A 44 9.39 3.99 10.66
CA GLY A 44 9.74 5.18 11.43
C GLY A 44 9.18 5.19 12.86
N ARG A 45 9.10 6.38 13.47
CA ARG A 45 8.82 6.54 14.91
C ARG A 45 7.39 6.15 15.32
N GLY A 46 6.41 6.38 14.46
CA GLY A 46 5.00 6.07 14.76
C GLY A 46 4.67 4.58 14.63
N GLY A 47 5.43 3.83 13.84
CA GLY A 47 5.31 2.38 13.76
C GLY A 47 3.88 1.91 13.50
N ILE A 48 3.47 0.84 14.18
CA ILE A 48 2.12 0.28 14.07
C ILE A 48 1.00 1.25 14.47
N ILE A 49 1.30 2.31 15.23
CA ILE A 49 0.29 3.30 15.67
C ILE A 49 -0.23 4.06 14.45
N ASP A 50 0.64 4.43 13.51
CA ASP A 50 0.25 5.14 12.28
C ASP A 50 -0.67 4.30 11.38
N ILE A 51 -0.53 2.98 11.41
CA ILE A 51 -1.41 2.05 10.71
C ILE A 51 -2.79 2.04 11.38
N LYS A 52 -2.84 1.93 12.72
CA LYS A 52 -4.10 1.87 13.49
C LYS A 52 -4.90 3.17 13.43
N GLN A 53 -4.22 4.32 13.25
CA GLN A 53 -4.85 5.64 13.18
C GLN A 53 -5.28 6.03 11.76
N ASN A 54 -4.98 5.21 10.74
CA ASN A 54 -5.40 5.47 9.38
C ASN A 54 -6.92 5.30 9.25
N LYS A 55 -7.62 6.34 8.77
CA LYS A 55 -9.08 6.40 8.62
C LYS A 55 -9.52 6.12 7.20
#